data_AF-A0A1B8JAA6-F1
#
_entry.id   AF-A0A1B8JAA6-F1
#
_cell.length_a   1.000
_cell.length_b   1.000
_cell.length_c   1.000
_cell.angle_alpha   90.00
_cell.angle_beta   90.00
_cell.angle_gamma   90.00
#
_symmetry.space_group_name_H-M   'P 1'
#
loop_
_entity.id
_entity.type
_entity.pdbx_description
1 polymer ?
#
loop_
_entity_poly.entity_id
_entity_poly.type
_entity_poly.pdbx_seq_one_letter_code
_entity_poly.pdbx_strand_id
1 'polypeptide(L)'
;MPKHFYKKWLKIWLLAAFSTLFLVSCAIVPKPKAANPATITINIAGAIYDTKTDSAIIKSALTYWRKLGEDGSRGDRFAIGGANAFNRAMNTSRFRKVRDETLRLDAGVYYLDSFEVEAPRNIAISQAGDYTKRDGWDSERGEAMLSISVKEGEIIAFPRLIFSIIQKGEPKSYTHQFEILVCGEVPENMRFGSMITHSNASQEVCDEVFGGLDNSGQ
;
A
#
# COMPACT_ATOMS: atom_id res chain seq x y z
N MET A 1 35.21 54.81 12.23
CA MET A 1 34.35 53.80 11.59
C MET A 1 34.99 52.42 11.75
N PRO A 2 34.36 51.46 12.46
CA PRO A 2 35.09 50.33 13.04
C PRO A 2 35.27 49.18 12.05
N LYS A 3 36.53 48.96 11.62
CA LYS A 3 37.01 47.82 10.81
C LYS A 3 36.76 46.44 11.45
N HIS A 4 36.33 46.39 12.72
CA HIS A 4 36.08 45.14 13.46
C HIS A 4 34.70 44.52 13.19
N PHE A 5 33.73 45.29 12.69
CA PHE A 5 32.37 44.78 12.46
C PHE A 5 32.32 43.84 11.24
N TYR A 6 33.06 44.18 10.19
CA TYR A 6 33.06 43.44 8.91
C TYR A 6 33.65 42.02 9.02
N LYS A 7 34.70 41.83 9.85
CA LYS A 7 35.36 40.52 10.03
C LYS A 7 34.48 39.48 10.76
N LYS A 8 33.59 39.91 11.68
CA LYS A 8 32.67 38.99 12.37
C LYS A 8 31.56 38.51 11.44
N TRP A 9 31.00 39.41 10.63
CA TRP A 9 29.94 39.08 9.69
C TRP A 9 30.42 38.20 8.53
N LEU A 10 31.64 38.42 8.02
CA LEU A 10 32.22 37.57 6.97
C LEU A 10 32.42 36.11 7.42
N LYS A 11 32.81 35.90 8.68
CA LYS A 11 32.96 34.54 9.25
C LYS A 11 31.62 33.81 9.39
N ILE A 12 30.56 34.53 9.77
CA ILE A 12 29.21 33.95 9.91
C ILE A 12 28.65 33.56 8.53
N TRP A 13 28.85 34.40 7.51
CA TRP A 13 28.45 34.09 6.14
C TRP A 13 29.21 32.90 5.54
N LEU A 14 30.52 32.78 5.82
CA LEU A 14 31.31 31.62 5.39
C LEU A 14 30.88 30.32 6.10
N LEU A 15 30.57 30.36 7.40
CA LEU A 15 30.05 29.21 8.15
C LEU A 15 28.64 28.78 7.65
N ALA A 16 27.77 29.74 7.36
CA ALA A 16 26.44 29.45 6.80
C ALA A 16 26.55 28.82 5.40
N ALA A 17 27.40 29.36 4.52
CA ALA A 17 27.66 28.83 3.19
C ALA A 17 28.30 27.43 3.21
N PHE A 18 29.19 27.17 4.17
CA PHE A 18 29.78 25.85 4.34
C PHE A 18 28.76 24.83 4.87
N SER A 19 27.83 25.25 5.73
CA SER A 19 26.74 24.39 6.23
C SER A 19 25.73 24.03 5.14
N THR A 20 25.43 24.95 4.21
CA THR A 20 24.53 24.68 3.09
C THR A 20 25.19 23.79 2.04
N LEU A 21 26.51 23.93 1.80
CA LEU A 21 27.27 23.03 0.93
C LEU A 21 27.37 21.60 1.49
N PHE A 22 27.58 21.44 2.81
CA PHE A 22 27.60 20.12 3.45
C PHE A 22 26.24 19.43 3.45
N LEU A 23 25.14 20.19 3.52
CA LEU A 23 23.78 19.63 3.44
C LEU A 23 23.42 19.17 2.01
N VAL A 24 24.02 19.76 0.97
CA VAL A 24 23.77 19.37 -0.44
C VAL A 24 24.60 18.15 -0.86
N SER A 25 25.78 17.91 -0.26
CA SER A 25 26.62 16.74 -0.58
C SER A 25 26.14 15.41 0.02
N CYS A 26 25.07 15.40 0.82
CA CYS A 26 24.32 14.18 1.14
C CYS A 26 23.12 13.97 0.19
N ALA A 27 23.15 14.56 -1.02
CA ALA A 27 22.22 14.22 -2.08
C ALA A 27 22.44 12.76 -2.49
N ILE A 28 21.62 11.91 -1.88
CA ILE A 28 21.29 10.52 -2.21
C ILE A 28 21.60 10.25 -3.69
N VAL A 29 22.56 9.35 -3.96
CA VAL A 29 22.78 8.82 -5.31
C VAL A 29 21.42 8.35 -5.81
N PRO A 30 20.88 8.95 -6.89
CA PRO A 30 19.56 8.57 -7.37
C PRO A 30 19.62 7.08 -7.71
N LYS A 31 18.76 6.28 -7.06
CA LYS A 31 18.61 4.86 -7.38
C LYS A 31 18.42 4.76 -8.91
N PRO A 32 19.16 3.89 -9.61
CA PRO A 32 19.04 3.76 -11.05
C PRO A 32 17.57 3.49 -11.38
N LYS A 33 16.94 4.42 -12.12
CA LYS A 33 15.58 4.22 -12.63
C LYS A 33 15.64 3.18 -13.74
N ALA A 34 14.76 2.18 -13.71
CA ALA A 34 14.68 1.22 -14.81
C ALA A 34 14.42 1.94 -16.14
N ALA A 35 15.06 1.44 -17.21
CA ALA A 35 14.91 2.01 -18.55
C ALA A 35 13.48 1.85 -19.06
N ASN A 36 12.76 0.79 -18.65
CA ASN A 36 11.41 0.50 -19.10
C ASN A 36 10.52 -0.08 -17.97
N PRO A 37 9.98 0.76 -17.07
CA PRO A 37 9.15 0.28 -15.96
C PRO A 37 7.81 -0.28 -16.46
N ALA A 38 7.32 -1.32 -15.77
CA ALA A 38 5.98 -1.85 -15.96
C ALA A 38 4.92 -0.84 -15.52
N THR A 39 3.78 -0.82 -16.22
CA THR A 39 2.59 -0.05 -15.84
C THR A 39 1.53 -1.01 -15.35
N ILE A 40 1.13 -0.85 -14.10
CA ILE A 40 0.18 -1.73 -13.43
C ILE A 40 -1.05 -0.92 -13.05
N THR A 41 -2.23 -1.41 -13.39
CA THR A 41 -3.49 -0.91 -12.82
C THR A 41 -4.02 -1.92 -11.81
N ILE A 42 -4.34 -1.45 -10.61
CA ILE A 42 -4.94 -2.26 -9.55
C ILE A 42 -6.06 -1.48 -8.87
N ASN A 43 -7.14 -2.17 -8.51
CA ASN A 43 -8.25 -1.58 -7.77
C ASN A 43 -8.49 -2.40 -6.50
N ILE A 44 -8.47 -1.72 -5.37
CA ILE A 44 -8.50 -2.35 -4.05
C ILE A 44 -9.62 -1.72 -3.23
N ALA A 45 -10.51 -2.58 -2.74
CA ALA A 45 -11.57 -2.22 -1.80
C ALA A 45 -11.38 -2.93 -0.45
N GLY A 46 -11.93 -2.31 0.59
CA GLY A 46 -12.14 -2.99 1.86
C GLY A 46 -13.62 -3.33 2.01
N ALA A 47 -13.94 -4.53 2.43
CA ALA A 47 -15.32 -4.90 2.72
C ALA A 47 -15.41 -5.57 4.09
N ILE A 48 -16.54 -5.35 4.76
CA ILE A 48 -16.83 -5.98 6.04
C ILE A 48 -18.13 -6.73 5.88
N TYR A 49 -18.06 -8.05 5.91
CA TYR A 49 -19.24 -8.90 5.83
C TYR A 49 -19.72 -9.18 7.25
N ASP A 50 -20.89 -8.66 7.57
CA ASP A 50 -21.58 -9.02 8.79
C ASP A 50 -22.40 -10.29 8.53
N THR A 51 -21.92 -11.41 9.09
CA THR A 51 -22.55 -12.73 8.95
C THR A 51 -23.94 -12.80 9.58
N LYS A 52 -24.35 -11.83 10.42
CA LYS A 52 -25.67 -11.78 11.05
C LYS A 52 -26.71 -11.06 10.20
N THR A 53 -26.30 -10.03 9.46
CA THR A 53 -27.21 -9.21 8.66
C THR A 53 -27.09 -9.48 7.16
N ASP A 54 -26.20 -10.40 6.76
CA ASP A 54 -25.89 -10.74 5.37
C ASP A 54 -25.65 -9.48 4.51
N SER A 55 -24.98 -8.50 5.12
CA SER A 55 -24.72 -7.20 4.50
C SER A 55 -23.23 -6.92 4.46
N ALA A 56 -22.74 -6.46 3.32
CA ALA A 56 -21.39 -5.95 3.17
C ALA A 56 -21.35 -4.44 3.42
N ILE A 57 -20.52 -4.00 4.35
CA ILE A 57 -20.17 -2.58 4.44
C ILE A 57 -18.92 -2.36 3.60
N ILE A 58 -19.11 -1.80 2.41
CA ILE A 58 -18.02 -1.42 1.51
C ILE A 58 -17.34 -0.17 2.04
N LYS A 59 -16.03 -0.26 2.16
CA LYS A 59 -15.14 0.77 2.67
C LYS A 59 -13.86 0.80 1.84
N SER A 60 -12.92 1.56 2.34
CA SER A 60 -11.61 1.74 1.76
C SER A 60 -10.62 0.75 2.39
N ALA A 61 -9.67 0.29 1.59
CA ALA A 61 -8.52 -0.45 2.09
C ALA A 61 -7.23 0.31 1.76
N LEU A 62 -6.27 0.21 2.68
CA LEU A 62 -4.92 0.73 2.53
C LEU A 62 -3.97 -0.46 2.58
N THR A 63 -3.31 -0.73 1.46
CA THR A 63 -2.38 -1.85 1.33
C THR A 63 -0.95 -1.33 1.25
N TYR A 64 -0.03 -2.07 1.83
CA TYR A 64 1.39 -1.76 1.85
C TYR A 64 2.15 -2.87 1.15
N TRP A 65 3.07 -2.48 0.28
CA TRP A 65 3.77 -3.38 -0.62
C TRP A 65 5.27 -3.12 -0.58
N ARG A 66 6.04 -4.16 -0.89
CA ARG A 66 7.50 -4.09 -1.00
C ARG A 66 7.98 -4.88 -2.21
N LYS A 67 9.11 -4.47 -2.75
CA LYS A 67 9.85 -5.28 -3.75
C LYS A 67 10.70 -6.32 -3.02
N LEU A 68 10.70 -7.56 -3.50
CA LEU A 68 11.65 -8.59 -3.08
C LEU A 68 12.91 -8.48 -3.94
N GLY A 69 14.06 -8.32 -3.29
CA GLY A 69 15.37 -8.34 -3.93
C GLY A 69 15.78 -9.75 -4.34
N GLU A 70 16.68 -9.86 -5.31
CA GLU A 70 17.21 -11.16 -5.78
C GLU A 70 17.96 -11.92 -4.67
N ASP A 71 18.55 -11.19 -3.72
CA ASP A 71 19.21 -11.69 -2.52
C ASP A 71 18.24 -12.00 -1.36
N GLY A 72 16.92 -11.89 -1.60
CA GLY A 72 15.88 -12.02 -0.58
C GLY A 72 15.71 -10.78 0.30
N SER A 73 16.44 -9.68 0.04
CA SER A 73 16.26 -8.43 0.76
C SER A 73 14.87 -7.82 0.51
N ARG A 74 14.36 -7.10 1.50
CA ARG A 74 13.03 -6.48 1.44
C ARG A 74 13.17 -4.99 1.17
N GLY A 75 12.69 -4.55 0.01
CA GLY A 75 12.77 -3.17 -0.42
C GLY A 75 11.94 -2.20 0.43
N ASP A 76 12.00 -0.93 0.02
CA ASP A 76 11.22 0.14 0.63
C ASP A 76 9.72 -0.12 0.47
N ARG A 77 8.97 0.25 1.52
CA ARG A 77 7.52 0.09 1.54
C ARG A 77 6.84 1.23 0.78
N PHE A 78 5.90 0.88 -0.07
CA PHE A 78 4.97 1.83 -0.70
C PHE A 78 3.53 1.44 -0.41
N ALA A 79 2.59 2.35 -0.66
CA ALA A 79 1.19 2.16 -0.29
C ALA A 79 0.26 2.38 -1.50
N ILE A 80 -0.83 1.61 -1.53
CA ILE A 80 -1.91 1.69 -2.52
C ILE A 80 -3.24 1.85 -1.77
N GLY A 81 -4.11 2.75 -2.23
CA GLY A 81 -5.40 3.05 -1.58
C GLY A 81 -5.34 4.05 -0.41
N GLY A 82 -4.16 4.64 -0.17
CA GLY A 82 -3.95 5.64 0.88
C GLY A 82 -4.33 7.06 0.47
N ALA A 83 -4.83 7.86 1.40
CA ALA A 83 -5.00 9.29 1.19
C ALA A 83 -3.64 9.98 1.06
N ASN A 84 -3.54 11.03 0.23
CA ASN A 84 -2.32 11.81 0.07
C ASN A 84 -1.92 12.51 1.39
N ALA A 85 -0.66 12.94 1.49
CA ALA A 85 -0.12 13.55 2.72
C ALA A 85 -0.92 14.77 3.20
N PHE A 86 -1.50 15.54 2.27
CA PHE A 86 -2.35 16.69 2.57
C PHE A 86 -3.67 16.28 3.25
N ASN A 87 -4.38 15.30 2.68
CA ASN A 87 -5.63 14.78 3.26
C ASN A 87 -5.39 14.12 4.63
N ARG A 88 -4.23 13.48 4.81
CA ARG A 88 -3.81 12.98 6.13
C ARG A 88 -3.57 14.12 7.13
N ALA A 89 -2.93 15.21 6.71
CA ALA A 89 -2.66 16.36 7.56
C ALA A 89 -3.95 17.13 7.94
N MET A 90 -4.98 17.08 7.10
CA MET A 90 -6.30 17.67 7.34
C MET A 90 -7.21 16.80 8.23
N ASN A 91 -6.73 15.66 8.74
CA ASN A 91 -7.47 14.72 9.60
C ASN A 91 -8.80 14.19 9.03
N THR A 92 -8.97 14.20 7.70
CA THR A 92 -10.26 13.82 7.08
C THR A 92 -10.45 12.31 6.93
N SER A 93 -9.37 11.58 6.66
CA SER A 93 -9.22 10.11 6.76
C SER A 93 -7.85 9.74 6.18
N ARG A 94 -7.22 8.66 6.66
CA ARG A 94 -6.01 8.11 6.02
C ARG A 94 -6.32 7.21 4.83
N PHE A 95 -7.58 6.84 4.66
CA PHE A 95 -8.06 6.02 3.58
C PHE A 95 -8.57 6.87 2.42
N ARG A 96 -8.46 6.32 1.21
CA ARG A 96 -9.00 6.92 0.01
C ARG A 96 -10.20 6.11 -0.48
N LYS A 97 -11.18 6.79 -1.08
CA LYS A 97 -12.25 6.14 -1.84
C LYS A 97 -11.67 5.14 -2.86
N VAL A 98 -12.35 4.00 -2.99
CA VAL A 98 -12.05 2.95 -3.97
C VAL A 98 -11.98 3.54 -5.38
N ARG A 99 -10.98 3.13 -6.15
CA ARG A 99 -10.74 3.55 -7.55
C ARG A 99 -9.60 2.73 -8.14
N ASP A 100 -9.44 2.83 -9.45
CA ASP A 100 -8.25 2.34 -10.13
C ASP A 100 -7.02 3.17 -9.75
N GLU A 101 -5.94 2.49 -9.37
CA GLU A 101 -4.63 3.07 -9.13
C GLU A 101 -3.63 2.52 -10.16
N THR A 102 -3.11 3.41 -11.00
CA THR A 102 -2.05 3.08 -11.96
C THR A 102 -0.69 3.42 -11.38
N LEU A 103 0.21 2.44 -11.37
CA LEU A 103 1.55 2.51 -10.79
C LEU A 103 2.59 2.18 -11.86
N ARG A 104 3.76 2.81 -11.76
CA ARG A 104 4.94 2.46 -12.54
C ARG A 104 5.92 1.75 -11.64
N LEU A 105 6.12 0.45 -11.86
CA LEU A 105 6.99 -0.39 -11.06
C LEU A 105 8.14 -0.92 -11.91
N ASP A 106 9.34 -1.01 -11.32
CA ASP A 106 10.45 -1.72 -11.96
C ASP A 106 10.11 -3.21 -12.05
N ALA A 107 10.68 -3.92 -13.03
CA ALA A 107 10.52 -5.37 -13.12
C ALA A 107 10.97 -6.09 -11.83
N GLY A 108 10.27 -7.16 -11.48
CA GLY A 108 10.56 -7.98 -10.30
C GLY A 108 9.32 -8.49 -9.58
N VAL A 109 9.53 -9.03 -8.38
CA VAL A 109 8.45 -9.53 -7.51
C VAL A 109 8.12 -8.49 -6.46
N TYR A 110 6.84 -8.15 -6.36
CA TYR A 110 6.31 -7.30 -5.30
C TYR A 110 5.37 -8.12 -4.44
N TYR A 111 5.41 -7.89 -3.13
CA TYR A 111 4.56 -8.61 -2.20
C TYR A 111 3.86 -7.68 -1.22
N LEU A 112 2.70 -8.12 -0.77
CA LEU A 112 1.86 -7.45 0.20
C LEU A 112 2.49 -7.63 1.59
N ASP A 113 3.00 -6.54 2.14
CA ASP A 113 3.58 -6.46 3.48
C ASP A 113 2.47 -6.45 4.55
N SER A 114 1.45 -5.62 4.36
CA SER A 114 0.33 -5.54 5.29
C SER A 114 -0.82 -4.78 4.66
N PHE A 115 -2.00 -4.85 5.27
CA PHE A 115 -3.12 -4.02 4.87
C PHE A 115 -3.98 -3.62 6.05
N GLU A 116 -4.73 -2.55 5.83
CA GLU A 116 -5.64 -1.95 6.78
C GLU A 116 -6.99 -1.76 6.09
N VAL A 117 -8.07 -2.15 6.77
CA VAL A 117 -9.45 -1.97 6.31
C VAL A 117 -10.15 -1.01 7.25
N GLU A 118 -10.74 0.03 6.68
CA GLU A 118 -11.55 1.00 7.43
C GLU A 118 -12.83 0.31 7.92
N ALA A 119 -13.03 0.22 9.23
CA ALA A 119 -14.23 -0.34 9.85
C ALA A 119 -15.04 0.75 10.57
N PRO A 120 -16.35 0.53 10.85
CA PRO A 120 -17.22 1.59 11.38
C PRO A 120 -16.74 2.25 12.67
N ARG A 121 -16.00 1.52 13.51
CA ARG A 121 -15.56 2.00 14.84
C ARG A 121 -14.05 1.92 15.06
N ASN A 122 -13.32 1.28 14.15
CA ASN A 122 -11.91 0.99 14.29
C ASN A 122 -11.27 0.75 12.92
N ILE A 123 -9.98 0.44 12.93
CA ILE A 123 -9.27 0.00 11.74
C ILE A 123 -8.81 -1.42 12.00
N ALA A 124 -9.23 -2.33 11.14
CA ALA A 124 -8.74 -3.69 11.18
C ALA A 124 -7.44 -3.78 10.40
N ILE A 125 -6.49 -4.53 10.94
CA ILE A 125 -5.13 -4.62 10.42
C ILE A 125 -4.80 -6.09 10.24
N SER A 126 -4.21 -6.43 9.09
CA SER A 126 -3.93 -7.81 8.68
C SER A 126 -2.99 -8.58 9.62
N GLN A 127 -2.12 -7.88 10.34
CA GLN A 127 -1.13 -8.46 11.26
C GLN A 127 -1.03 -7.62 12.54
N ALA A 128 -0.94 -8.31 13.69
CA ALA A 128 -0.72 -7.67 14.97
C ALA A 128 0.70 -7.08 15.08
N GLY A 129 0.87 -6.08 15.97
CA GLY A 129 2.15 -5.43 16.22
C GLY A 129 2.31 -4.09 15.52
N ASP A 130 3.45 -3.44 15.77
CA ASP A 130 3.80 -2.15 15.17
C ASP A 130 4.03 -2.29 13.65
N TYR A 131 3.86 -1.19 12.90
CA TYR A 131 4.00 -1.16 11.45
C TYR A 131 5.38 -1.61 10.96
N THR A 132 6.40 -1.58 11.82
CA THR A 132 7.76 -2.04 11.55
C THR A 132 7.94 -3.56 11.67
N LYS A 133 7.04 -4.23 12.40
CA LYS A 133 7.07 -5.68 12.65
C LYS A 133 6.15 -6.47 11.72
N ARG A 134 5.31 -5.78 10.96
CA ARG A 134 4.48 -6.37 9.92
C ARG A 134 5.31 -6.50 8.67
N ASP A 135 5.24 -7.65 8.03
CA ASP A 135 6.04 -7.94 6.85
C ASP A 135 5.36 -8.86 5.84
N GLY A 136 4.16 -9.37 6.13
CA GLY A 136 3.37 -10.18 5.19
C GLY A 136 4.09 -11.41 4.66
N TRP A 137 5.10 -11.88 5.38
CA TRP A 137 6.01 -12.93 4.93
C TRP A 137 6.03 -14.09 5.93
N ASP A 138 5.82 -15.29 5.43
CA ASP A 138 6.00 -16.53 6.19
C ASP A 138 7.46 -16.96 6.05
N SER A 139 8.25 -16.73 7.10
CA SER A 139 9.66 -17.12 7.11
C SER A 139 9.88 -18.63 7.17
N GLU A 140 8.92 -19.40 7.67
CA GLU A 140 9.03 -20.86 7.75
C GLU A 140 8.80 -21.49 6.38
N ARG A 141 7.85 -20.93 5.62
CA ARG A 141 7.47 -21.42 4.28
C ARG A 141 8.15 -20.69 3.13
N GLY A 142 8.78 -19.54 3.40
CA GLY A 142 9.46 -18.73 2.39
C GLY A 142 8.49 -18.11 1.38
N GLU A 143 7.27 -17.77 1.80
CA GLU A 143 6.22 -17.26 0.93
C GLU A 143 5.61 -15.97 1.48
N ALA A 144 5.12 -15.13 0.57
CA ALA A 144 4.36 -13.95 0.95
C ALA A 144 2.86 -14.23 1.01
N MET A 145 2.13 -13.45 1.80
CA MET A 145 0.68 -13.45 1.85
C MET A 145 0.04 -13.30 0.45
N LEU A 146 0.51 -12.32 -0.30
CA LEU A 146 0.16 -12.07 -1.69
C LEU A 146 1.39 -11.51 -2.40
N SER A 147 1.67 -12.00 -3.60
CA SER A 147 2.73 -11.48 -4.45
C SER A 147 2.27 -11.31 -5.89
N ILE A 148 2.87 -10.34 -6.57
CA ILE A 148 2.72 -10.08 -7.99
C ILE A 148 4.10 -10.03 -8.64
N SER A 149 4.24 -10.67 -9.79
CA SER A 149 5.44 -10.61 -10.63
C SER A 149 5.19 -9.67 -11.80
N VAL A 150 6.09 -8.73 -12.05
CA VAL A 150 6.00 -7.79 -13.17
C VAL A 150 7.24 -7.87 -14.04
N LYS A 151 7.02 -7.89 -15.35
CA LYS A 151 8.07 -7.90 -16.37
C LYS A 151 8.38 -6.51 -16.89
N GLU A 152 9.56 -6.35 -17.45
CA GLU A 152 9.98 -5.07 -18.04
C GLU A 152 9.04 -4.63 -19.17
N GLY A 153 8.61 -3.37 -19.16
CA GLY A 153 7.70 -2.80 -20.16
C GLY A 153 6.28 -3.37 -20.18
N GLU A 154 5.91 -4.22 -19.23
CA GLU A 154 4.59 -4.84 -19.17
C GLU A 154 3.50 -3.80 -18.85
N ILE A 155 2.35 -3.90 -19.52
CA ILE A 155 1.14 -3.13 -19.20
C ILE A 155 0.09 -4.14 -18.77
N ILE A 156 -0.27 -4.15 -17.49
CA ILE A 156 -1.19 -5.13 -16.93
C ILE A 156 -2.24 -4.47 -16.03
N ALA A 157 -3.47 -4.94 -16.13
CA ALA A 157 -4.52 -4.69 -15.16
C ALA A 157 -4.69 -5.94 -14.29
N PHE A 158 -4.44 -5.80 -12.99
CA PHE A 158 -4.72 -6.87 -12.03
C PHE A 158 -6.22 -6.94 -11.75
N PRO A 159 -6.73 -8.12 -11.35
CA PRO A 159 -8.11 -8.24 -10.91
C PRO A 159 -8.39 -7.30 -9.76
N ARG A 160 -9.65 -6.86 -9.64
CA ARG A 160 -10.06 -6.02 -8.51
C ARG A 160 -10.06 -6.88 -7.26
N LEU A 161 -9.48 -6.38 -6.17
CA LEU A 161 -9.30 -7.12 -4.92
C LEU A 161 -10.16 -6.53 -3.83
N ILE A 162 -10.86 -7.40 -3.10
CA ILE A 162 -11.65 -7.03 -1.93
C ILE A 162 -10.99 -7.63 -0.69
N PHE A 163 -10.45 -6.77 0.17
CA PHE A 163 -9.93 -7.18 1.48
C PHE A 163 -11.10 -7.27 2.45
N SER A 164 -11.56 -8.50 2.66
CA SER A 164 -12.71 -8.84 3.48
C SER A 164 -12.31 -9.05 4.94
N ILE A 165 -13.09 -8.47 5.85
CA ILE A 165 -13.09 -8.86 7.26
C ILE A 165 -14.25 -9.80 7.50
N ILE A 166 -13.93 -11.03 7.88
CA ILE A 166 -14.91 -12.00 8.39
C ILE A 166 -15.05 -11.76 9.90
N GLN A 167 -16.14 -11.12 10.31
CA GLN A 167 -16.46 -11.00 11.73
C GLN A 167 -17.11 -12.29 12.22
N LYS A 168 -16.41 -13.04 13.07
CA LYS A 168 -16.96 -14.17 13.84
C LYS A 168 -17.01 -13.79 15.33
N GLY A 169 -18.20 -13.79 15.92
CA GLY A 169 -18.38 -13.73 17.38
C GLY A 169 -19.06 -12.47 17.95
N GLU A 170 -19.14 -12.43 19.28
CA GLU A 170 -19.77 -11.36 20.05
C GLU A 170 -18.89 -10.09 20.19
N PRO A 171 -19.50 -8.90 20.43
CA PRO A 171 -18.85 -7.58 20.37
C PRO A 171 -17.57 -7.34 21.17
N LYS A 172 -17.22 -8.24 22.09
CA LYS A 172 -16.12 -8.08 23.05
C LYS A 172 -14.88 -8.92 22.73
N SER A 173 -14.93 -9.79 21.73
CA SER A 173 -13.82 -10.68 21.36
C SER A 173 -13.77 -10.93 19.84
N TYR A 174 -13.68 -9.86 19.06
CA TYR A 174 -13.46 -10.00 17.62
C TYR A 174 -12.02 -10.41 17.35
N THR A 175 -11.83 -11.66 16.91
CA THR A 175 -10.63 -12.03 16.14
C THR A 175 -10.95 -11.71 14.69
N HIS A 176 -10.30 -10.71 14.10
CA HIS A 176 -10.45 -10.42 12.69
C HIS A 176 -9.84 -11.57 11.88
N GLN A 177 -10.68 -12.36 11.21
CA GLN A 177 -10.24 -13.24 10.13
C GLN A 177 -10.32 -12.45 8.84
N PHE A 178 -9.27 -12.50 8.03
CA PHE A 178 -9.24 -11.81 6.74
C PHE A 178 -9.28 -12.79 5.59
N GLU A 179 -9.93 -12.38 4.53
CA GLU A 179 -9.97 -13.07 3.25
C GLU A 179 -9.76 -12.06 2.13
N ILE A 180 -9.10 -12.46 1.04
CA ILE A 180 -9.05 -11.67 -0.19
C ILE A 180 -10.02 -12.28 -1.19
N LEU A 181 -11.05 -11.52 -1.57
CA LEU A 181 -11.91 -11.90 -2.68
C LEU A 181 -11.38 -11.30 -3.98
N VAL A 182 -11.34 -12.12 -5.02
CA VAL A 182 -10.83 -11.73 -6.34
C VAL A 182 -12.00 -11.58 -7.31
N CYS A 183 -12.11 -10.42 -7.94
CA CYS A 183 -13.07 -10.18 -9.00
C CYS A 183 -12.46 -10.56 -10.36
N GLY A 184 -12.85 -11.73 -10.87
CA GLY A 184 -12.34 -12.29 -12.13
C GLY A 184 -11.31 -13.40 -11.90
N GLU A 185 -10.56 -13.72 -12.94
CA GLU A 185 -9.53 -14.76 -12.89
C GLU A 185 -8.25 -14.26 -12.21
N VAL A 186 -7.61 -15.12 -11.43
CA VAL A 186 -6.29 -14.86 -10.85
C VAL A 186 -5.25 -15.06 -11.95
N PRO A 187 -4.49 -14.02 -12.36
CA PRO A 187 -3.49 -14.17 -13.41
C PRO A 187 -2.28 -14.95 -12.89
N GLU A 188 -1.54 -15.61 -13.79
CA GLU A 188 -0.39 -16.47 -13.43
C GLU A 188 0.72 -15.74 -12.67
N ASN A 189 0.83 -14.43 -12.88
CA ASN A 189 1.81 -13.59 -12.22
C ASN A 189 1.34 -13.07 -10.86
N MET A 190 0.15 -13.46 -10.38
CA MET A 190 -0.34 -13.21 -9.03
C MET A 190 -0.36 -14.54 -8.24
N ARG A 191 0.16 -14.52 -7.00
CA ARG A 191 0.25 -15.70 -6.14
C ARG A 191 -0.16 -15.38 -4.72
N PHE A 192 -1.02 -16.20 -4.15
CA PHE A 192 -1.42 -16.15 -2.74
C PHE A 192 -0.64 -17.19 -1.93
N GLY A 193 -0.07 -16.79 -0.80
CA GLY A 193 0.52 -17.70 0.17
C GLY A 193 -0.50 -18.18 1.21
N SER A 194 -0.06 -19.06 2.11
CA SER A 194 -0.96 -19.68 3.10
C SER A 194 -1.35 -18.79 4.28
N MET A 195 -0.74 -17.60 4.41
CA MET A 195 -1.06 -16.64 5.46
C MET A 195 -2.45 -16.00 5.31
N ILE A 196 -3.07 -16.11 4.13
CA ILE A 196 -4.39 -15.55 3.86
C ILE A 196 -5.23 -16.50 3.01
N THR A 197 -6.51 -16.58 3.35
CA THR A 197 -7.48 -17.27 2.49
C THR A 197 -7.86 -16.36 1.33
N HIS A 198 -8.10 -16.96 0.17
CA HIS A 198 -8.62 -16.26 -0.99
C HIS A 198 -9.69 -17.10 -1.68
N SER A 199 -10.61 -16.41 -2.34
CA SER A 199 -11.66 -17.03 -3.16
C SER A 199 -12.10 -16.05 -4.25
N ASN A 200 -12.82 -16.55 -5.26
CA ASN A 200 -13.41 -15.68 -6.27
C ASN A 200 -14.70 -15.07 -5.72
N ALA A 201 -14.85 -13.76 -5.86
CA ALA A 201 -16.11 -13.07 -5.59
C ALA A 201 -17.14 -13.40 -6.68
N SER A 202 -18.43 -13.41 -6.31
CA SER A 202 -19.49 -13.43 -7.31
C SER A 202 -19.50 -12.11 -8.09
N GLN A 203 -20.03 -12.13 -9.32
CA GLN A 203 -20.19 -10.92 -10.11
C GLN A 203 -21.02 -9.86 -9.37
N GLU A 204 -22.06 -10.27 -8.67
CA GLU A 204 -22.93 -9.40 -7.86
C GLU A 204 -22.14 -8.66 -6.78
N VAL A 205 -21.27 -9.36 -6.05
CA VAL A 205 -20.40 -8.75 -5.03
C VAL A 205 -19.42 -7.77 -5.67
N CYS A 206 -18.84 -8.12 -6.82
CA CYS A 206 -17.93 -7.24 -7.54
C CYS A 206 -18.64 -5.97 -8.04
N ASP A 207 -19.87 -6.08 -8.54
CA ASP A 207 -20.66 -4.96 -9.02
C ASP A 207 -21.14 -4.09 -7.86
N GLU A 208 -21.50 -4.67 -6.72
CA GLU A 208 -21.85 -3.92 -5.51
C GLU A 208 -20.66 -3.09 -5.02
N VAL A 209 -19.46 -3.69 -4.97
CA VAL A 209 -18.26 -3.06 -4.43
C VAL A 209 -17.66 -2.03 -5.39
N PHE A 210 -17.66 -2.31 -6.69
CA PHE A 210 -16.95 -1.52 -7.69
C PHE A 210 -17.86 -0.85 -8.73
N GLY A 211 -19.10 -1.29 -8.92
CA GLY A 211 -20.01 -0.80 -9.96
C GLY A 211 -20.48 0.65 -9.78
N GLY A 212 -20.36 1.20 -8.56
CA GLY A 212 -20.61 2.63 -8.31
C GLY A 212 -19.51 3.58 -8.84
N LEU A 213 -18.37 3.05 -9.29
CA LEU A 213 -17.23 3.86 -9.72
C LEU A 213 -17.36 4.36 -11.16
N ASP A 214 -18.06 3.62 -12.01
CA ASP A 214 -18.22 3.95 -13.44
C ASP A 214 -19.14 5.17 -13.68
N ASN A 215 -19.95 5.56 -12.70
CA ASN A 215 -20.85 6.72 -12.77
C ASN A 215 -20.26 8.02 -12.19
N SER A 216 -18.99 8.02 -11.73
CA SER A 216 -18.36 9.19 -11.10
C SER A 216 -17.45 10.01 -12.04
N GLY A 217 -17.49 9.69 -13.34
CA GLY A 217 -16.71 10.34 -14.40
C GLY A 217 -17.53 11.04 -15.48
N GLN A 218 -18.76 11.47 -15.19
CA GLN A 218 -19.50 12.44 -16.00
C GLN A 218 -19.72 13.75 -15.25
#